data_AF-U9TYP9-F1
#
_entry.id   AF-U9TYP9-F1
#
_cell.length_a   1.000
_cell.length_b   1.000
_cell.length_c   1.000
_cell.angle_alpha   90.00
_cell.angle_beta   90.00
_cell.angle_gamma   90.00
#
_symmetry.space_group_name_H-M   'P 1'
#
loop_
_entity.id
_entity.type
_entity.pdbx_description
1 polymer ?
#
loop_
_entity_poly.entity_id
_entity_poly.type
_entity_poly.pdbx_seq_one_letter_code
_entity_poly.pdbx_strand_id
1 'polypeptide(L)' 'MSENIDDYPGQNERGIKSSYRGFLDISSDIISTTISSTDTVNNLDAIWFRHFLKEIKSLFNQETYVEIRNKIAMQAS' A
#
# COMPACT_ATOMS: atom_id res chain seq x y z
N MET A 1 -0.09 -31.25 7.98
CA MET A 1 0.69 -30.55 6.94
C MET A 1 0.14 -29.13 6.91
N SER A 2 0.83 -28.20 7.58
CA SER A 2 0.42 -26.80 7.68
C SER A 2 1.35 -26.02 6.76
N GLU A 3 0.80 -25.36 5.74
CA GLU A 3 1.57 -24.47 4.86
C GLU A 3 2.07 -23.30 5.68
N ASN A 4 3.40 -23.23 5.87
CA ASN A 4 4.08 -22.06 6.40
C ASN A 4 4.18 -21.04 5.26
N ILE A 5 3.24 -20.09 5.24
CA ILE A 5 3.31 -18.89 4.42
C ILE A 5 4.20 -17.89 5.16
N ASP A 6 5.52 -18.09 5.22
CA ASP A 6 6.36 -17.09 5.92
C ASP A 6 7.83 -17.04 5.49
N ASP A 7 8.16 -17.35 4.23
CA ASP A 7 9.53 -17.04 3.77
C ASP A 7 9.60 -16.74 2.28
N TYR A 8 8.98 -15.61 1.86
CA TYR A 8 9.24 -15.05 0.54
C TYR A 8 10.45 -14.10 0.62
N PRO A 9 11.60 -14.46 0.02
CA PRO A 9 12.82 -13.66 0.14
C PRO A 9 12.63 -12.35 -0.63
N GLY A 10 12.44 -11.25 0.11
CA GLY A 10 12.08 -9.94 -0.43
C GLY A 10 11.36 -9.03 0.56
N GLN A 11 10.98 -9.53 1.73
CA GLN A 11 10.49 -8.74 2.87
C GLN A 11 11.63 -8.13 3.73
N ASN A 12 12.79 -7.87 3.13
CA ASN A 12 13.68 -6.88 3.72
C ASN A 12 12.89 -5.57 3.88
N GLU A 13 13.16 -4.74 4.87
CA GLU A 13 12.39 -3.54 5.25
C GLU A 13 11.98 -2.60 4.06
N ARG A 14 12.65 -2.75 2.92
CA ARG A 14 12.31 -2.19 1.61
C ARG A 14 10.97 -2.68 1.01
N GLY A 15 10.66 -3.98 1.14
CA GLY A 15 9.42 -4.59 0.66
C GLY A 15 8.19 -4.19 1.47
N ILE A 16 8.35 -3.97 2.78
CA ILE A 16 7.30 -3.39 3.62
C ILE A 16 7.01 -1.96 3.16
N LYS A 17 8.05 -1.15 2.92
CA LYS A 17 7.92 0.24 2.41
C LYS A 17 7.28 0.37 1.03
N SER A 18 7.33 -0.66 0.18
CA SER A 18 6.70 -0.65 -1.15
C SER A 18 5.32 -1.31 -1.18
N SER A 19 4.81 -1.81 -0.06
CA SER A 19 3.46 -2.34 0.08
C SER A 19 2.45 -1.24 0.46
N TYR A 20 1.18 -1.41 0.07
CA TYR A 20 0.14 -0.45 0.48
C TYR A 20 -0.01 -0.38 2.00
N ARG A 21 0.09 -1.53 2.69
CA ARG A 21 0.01 -1.56 4.16
C ARG A 21 1.16 -0.80 4.83
N GLY A 22 2.40 -1.02 4.39
CA GLY A 22 3.54 -0.28 4.94
C GLY A 22 3.48 1.21 4.64
N PHE A 23 2.92 1.62 3.49
CA PHE A 23 2.63 3.03 3.21
C PHE A 23 1.65 3.64 4.21
N LEU A 24 0.56 2.93 4.55
CA LEU A 24 -0.40 3.38 5.55
C LEU A 24 0.24 3.51 6.93
N ASP A 25 1.05 2.52 7.34
CA ASP A 25 1.72 2.53 8.64
C ASP A 25 2.69 3.73 8.77
N ILE A 26 3.48 4.00 7.72
CA ILE A 26 4.41 5.15 7.66
C ILE A 26 3.66 6.50 7.64
N SER A 27 2.50 6.54 7.00
CA SER A 27 1.71 7.77 6.85
C SER A 27 0.70 7.98 7.98
N SER A 28 0.65 7.09 8.98
CA SER A 28 -0.42 7.02 9.97
C SER A 28 -0.67 8.33 10.74
N ASP A 29 0.38 9.09 11.07
CA ASP A 29 0.26 10.39 11.73
C ASP A 29 -0.44 11.43 10.83
N ILE A 30 -0.07 11.48 9.54
CA ILE A 30 -0.68 12.40 8.57
C ILE A 30 -2.12 11.98 8.29
N ILE A 31 -2.36 10.67 8.15
CA ILE A 31 -3.71 10.12 7.96
C ILE A 31 -4.60 10.52 9.14
N SER A 32 -4.16 10.25 10.36
CA SER A 32 -4.94 10.51 11.58
C SER A 32 -5.28 11.98 11.77
N THR A 33 -4.38 12.89 11.36
CA THR A 33 -4.60 14.34 11.46
C THR A 33 -5.48 14.92 10.35
N THR A 34 -5.66 14.19 9.24
CA THR A 34 -6.43 14.65 8.07
C THR A 34 -7.83 14.04 7.97
N ILE A 35 -8.13 13.01 8.77
CA ILE A 35 -9.46 12.39 8.85
C ILE A 35 -10.49 13.36 9.43
N SER A 36 -11.62 13.52 8.75
CA SER A 36 -12.82 14.20 9.23
C SER A 36 -13.81 13.22 9.87
N SER A 37 -14.69 13.72 10.74
CA SER A 37 -15.80 12.94 11.31
C SER A 37 -16.83 12.49 10.27
N THR A 38 -16.84 13.10 9.09
CA THR A 38 -17.71 12.74 7.96
C THR A 38 -17.09 11.72 7.02
N ASP A 39 -15.83 11.35 7.22
CA ASP A 39 -15.16 10.39 6.35
C ASP A 39 -15.66 8.97 6.61
N THR A 40 -15.89 8.23 5.51
CA THR A 40 -16.17 6.80 5.57
C THR A 40 -14.88 6.03 5.34
N VAL A 41 -14.79 4.82 5.91
CA VAL A 41 -13.63 3.93 5.71
C VAL A 41 -13.34 3.72 4.22
N ASN A 42 -14.38 3.50 3.40
CA ASN A 42 -14.22 3.32 1.96
C ASN A 42 -13.69 4.58 1.25
N ASN A 43 -14.11 5.77 1.69
CA ASN A 43 -13.61 7.03 1.13
C ASN A 43 -12.13 7.24 1.48
N LEU A 44 -11.76 7.00 2.74
CA LEU A 44 -10.37 7.11 3.21
C LEU A 44 -9.47 6.13 2.46
N ASP A 45 -9.90 4.87 2.33
CA ASP A 45 -9.13 3.87 1.61
C ASP A 45 -8.92 4.25 0.14
N ALA A 46 -9.97 4.76 -0.53
CA ALA A 46 -9.84 5.24 -1.89
C ALA A 46 -8.90 6.45 -2.04
N ILE A 47 -8.89 7.37 -1.07
CA ILE A 47 -7.98 8.53 -1.05
C ILE A 47 -6.54 8.04 -0.90
N TRP A 48 -6.25 7.26 0.13
CA TRP A 48 -4.88 6.84 0.44
C TRP A 48 -4.33 5.86 -0.58
N PHE A 49 -5.17 5.02 -1.18
CA PHE A 49 -4.79 4.22 -2.34
C PHE A 49 -4.33 5.07 -3.52
N ARG A 50 -5.01 6.18 -3.83
CA ARG A 50 -4.58 7.11 -4.89
C ARG A 50 -3.27 7.80 -4.57
N HIS A 51 -3.07 8.20 -3.31
CA HIS A 51 -1.79 8.78 -2.86
C HIS A 51 -0.64 7.80 -3.02
N PHE A 52 -0.83 6.56 -2.55
CA PHE A 52 0.13 5.49 -2.75
C PHE A 52 0.49 5.29 -4.22
N LEU A 53 -0.51 5.14 -5.10
CA LEU A 53 -0.28 4.98 -6.55
C LEU A 53 0.50 6.15 -7.17
N LYS A 54 0.28 7.38 -6.70
CA LYS A 54 0.99 8.56 -7.16
C LYS A 54 2.47 8.51 -6.73
N GLU A 55 2.74 8.12 -5.49
CA GLU A 55 4.11 8.01 -4.98
C GLU A 55 4.90 6.91 -5.68
N ILE A 56 4.34 5.70 -5.80
CA ILE A 56 5.05 4.61 -6.48
C ILE A 56 5.29 4.91 -7.97
N LYS A 57 4.38 5.64 -8.64
CA LYS A 57 4.59 6.08 -10.02
C LYS A 57 5.75 7.07 -10.15
N SER A 58 5.98 7.89 -9.13
CA SER A 58 7.10 8.84 -9.09
C SER A 58 8.43 8.18 -8.74
N LEU A 59 8.40 7.09 -7.96
CA LEU A 59 9.59 6.43 -7.43
C LEU A 59 10.13 5.32 -8.33
N PHE A 60 9.25 4.65 -9.09
CA PHE A 60 9.61 3.48 -9.87
C PHE A 60 9.42 3.71 -11.38
N ASN A 61 10.10 2.88 -12.18
CA ASN A 61 9.88 2.84 -13.62
C ASN A 61 8.48 2.26 -13.94
N GLN A 62 8.06 2.43 -15.19
CA GLN A 62 6.72 2.03 -15.65
C GLN A 62 6.44 0.53 -15.46
N GLU A 63 7.43 -0.34 -15.68
CA GLU A 63 7.29 -1.80 -15.55
C GLU A 63 7.03 -2.21 -14.10
N THR A 64 7.89 -1.74 -13.18
CA THR A 64 7.75 -1.98 -11.75
C THR A 64 6.46 -1.36 -11.19
N TYR A 65 6.05 -0.18 -11.67
CA TYR A 65 4.78 0.43 -11.30
C TYR A 65 3.57 -0.43 -11.66
N VAL A 66 3.53 -0.97 -12.89
CA VAL A 66 2.43 -1.82 -13.35
C VAL A 66 2.36 -3.12 -12.54
N GLU A 67 3.51 -3.73 -12.23
CA GLU A 67 3.56 -4.93 -11.41
C GLU A 67 3.00 -4.69 -10.00
N ILE A 68 3.44 -3.62 -9.32
CA ILE A 68 2.96 -3.27 -7.97
C ILE A 68 1.46 -2.96 -8.01
N ARG A 69 1.00 -2.18 -8.99
CA ARG A 69 -0.43 -1.85 -9.14
C ARG A 69 -1.29 -3.12 -9.29
N ASN A 70 -0.87 -4.06 -10.13
CA ASN A 70 -1.62 -5.29 -10.37
C ASN A 70 -1.66 -6.18 -9.12
N LYS A 71 -0.53 -6.30 -8.40
CA LYS A 71 -0.48 -7.06 -7.13
C LYS A 71 -1.44 -6.52 -6.09
N ILE A 72 -1.60 -5.20 -5.99
CA ILE A 72 -2.49 -4.59 -5.00
C ILE A 72 -3.95 -4.70 -5.44
N ALA A 73 -4.24 -4.57 -6.74
CA ALA A 73 -5.59 -4.80 -7.27
C ALA A 73 -6.11 -6.23 -6.98
N MET A 74 -5.23 -7.22 -6.95
CA MET A 74 -5.56 -8.60 -6.61
C MET A 74 -5.77 -8.86 -5.11
N GLN A 75 -5.32 -7.96 -4.23
CA GLN A 75 -5.51 -8.08 -2.77
C GLN A 75 -6.81 -7.39 -2.30
N ALA A 76 -7.43 -6.58 -3.15
CA ALA A 76 -8.66 -5.85 -2.87
C ALA A 76 -9.94 -6.54 -3.38
N SER A 77 -9.83 -7.79 -3.88
CA SER A 77 -10.93 -8.65 -4.35
C SER A 77 -11.22 -9.77 -3.35
#